data_AF-A0A0D8L663-F1
#
_entry.id   AF-A0A0D8L663-F1
#
_cell.length_a   1.000
_cell.length_b   1.000
_cell.length_c   1.000
_cell.angle_alpha   90.00
_cell.angle_beta   90.00
_cell.angle_gamma   90.00
#
_symmetry.space_group_name_H-M   'P 1'
#
loop_
_entity.id
_entity.type
_entity.pdbx_description
1 polymer ?
#
loop_
_entity_poly.entity_id
_entity_poly.type
_entity_poly.pdbx_seq_one_letter_code
_entity_poly.pdbx_strand_id
1 'polypeptide(L)' 'MKQKEYRPVTISISISAETNRLLTESARQSKRTKAIEAIIRLSESLRTVNHIEGHYQQLLTKY' A
#
# COMPACT_ATOMS: atom_id res chain seq x y z
N MET A 1 10.17 1.44 -27.47
CA MET A 1 8.94 1.00 -26.77
C MET A 1 8.34 2.21 -26.08
N LYS A 2 7.09 2.58 -26.35
CA LYS A 2 6.42 3.69 -25.65
C LYS A 2 6.35 3.31 -24.16
N GLN A 3 7.01 4.07 -23.29
CA GLN A 3 6.82 3.94 -21.85
C GLN A 3 5.33 4.15 -21.60
N LYS A 4 4.62 3.11 -21.15
CA LYS A 4 3.25 3.29 -20.66
C LYS A 4 3.35 4.21 -19.44
N GLU A 5 2.85 5.44 -19.56
CA GLU A 5 2.81 6.40 -18.46
C GLU A 5 1.94 5.82 -17.34
N TYR A 6 2.58 5.37 -16.25
CA TYR A 6 1.86 5.00 -15.03
C TYR A 6 1.15 6.24 -14.49
N ARG A 7 -0.14 6.10 -14.18
CA ARG A 7 -0.97 7.18 -13.64
C ARG A 7 -1.28 6.91 -12.17
N PRO A 8 -1.43 7.95 -11.33
CA PRO A 8 -1.91 7.79 -9.97
C PRO A 8 -3.28 7.11 -9.96
N VAL A 9 -3.43 6.11 -9.11
CA VAL A 9 -4.71 5.42 -8.88
C VAL A 9 -4.97 5.37 -7.38
N THR A 10 -6.25 5.43 -7.00
CA THR A 10 -6.69 5.21 -5.62
C THR A 10 -7.10 3.76 -5.47
N ILE A 11 -6.54 3.09 -4.47
CA ILE A 11 -6.94 1.73 -4.10
C ILE A 11 -7.64 1.76 -2.73
N SER A 12 -8.70 0.98 -2.59
CA SER A 12 -9.36 0.77 -1.29
C SER A 12 -8.92 -0.57 -0.73
N ILE A 13 -8.48 -0.58 0.53
CA ILE A 13 -7.98 -1.77 1.21
C ILE A 13 -8.73 -2.00 2.51
N SER A 14 -9.22 -3.22 2.70
CA SER A 14 -9.72 -3.67 4.00
C SER A 14 -8.55 -4.13 4.84
N ILE A 15 -8.46 -3.65 6.08
CA ILE A 15 -7.42 -4.05 7.04
C ILE A 15 -8.06 -4.60 8.31
N SER A 16 -7.37 -5.52 9.00
CA SER A 16 -7.83 -6.05 10.28
C SER A 16 -7.88 -4.96 11.36
N ALA A 17 -8.65 -5.20 12.42
CA ALA A 17 -8.71 -4.29 13.57
C ALA A 17 -7.33 -4.06 14.22
N GLU A 18 -6.51 -5.11 14.28
CA GLU A 18 -5.14 -5.02 14.80
C GLU A 18 -4.25 -4.13 13.92
N THR A 19 -4.27 -4.33 12.59
CA THR A 19 -3.52 -3.48 11.66
C THR A 19 -3.97 -2.03 11.74
N ASN A 20 -5.28 -1.80 11.90
CA ASN A 20 -5.82 -0.45 12.10
C ASN A 20 -5.31 0.21 13.40
N ARG A 21 -5.19 -0.56 14.49
CA ARG A 21 -4.60 -0.10 15.76
C ARG A 21 -3.14 0.30 15.56
N LEU A 22 -2.34 -0.56 14.94
CA LEU A 22 -0.92 -0.31 14.68
C LEU A 22 -0.70 0.92 13.80
N LEU A 23 -1.50 1.07 12.74
CA LEU A 23 -1.45 2.24 11.86
C LEU A 23 -1.82 3.53 12.63
N THR A 24 -2.80 3.46 13.52
CA THR A 24 -3.23 4.60 14.34
C THR A 24 -2.11 5.05 15.29
N GLU A 25 -1.47 4.11 15.98
CA GLU A 25 -0.36 4.42 16.88
C GLU A 25 0.85 4.98 16.12
N SER A 26 1.18 4.42 14.95
CA SER A 26 2.27 4.95 14.13
C SER A 26 2.00 6.38 13.65
N ALA A 27 0.78 6.64 13.17
CA ALA A 27 0.39 7.96 12.71
C ALA A 27 0.48 8.98 13.85
N ARG A 28 0.05 8.58 15.06
CA ARG A 28 0.16 9.40 16.28
C ARG A 28 1.61 9.70 16.63
N GLN A 29 2.49 8.70 16.65
CA GLN A 29 3.92 8.87 16.95
C GLN A 29 4.60 9.81 15.94
N SER A 30 4.25 9.68 14.67
CA SER A 30 4.82 10.47 13.58
C SER A 30 4.18 11.86 13.42
N LYS A 31 3.16 12.20 14.22
CA LYS A 31 2.34 13.43 14.09
C LYS A 31 1.73 13.60 12.70
N ARG A 32 1.25 12.51 12.10
CA ARG A 32 0.63 12.48 10.76
C ARG A 32 -0.81 11.99 10.83
N THR A 33 -1.56 12.24 9.77
CA THR A 33 -2.84 11.55 9.58
C THR A 33 -2.60 10.09 9.20
N LYS A 34 -3.57 9.23 9.49
CA LYS A 34 -3.49 7.79 9.15
C LYS A 34 -3.34 7.55 7.65
N ALA A 35 -3.97 8.40 6.82
CA ALA A 35 -3.88 8.30 5.37
C ALA A 35 -2.44 8.56 4.87
N ILE A 36 -1.80 9.63 5.35
CA ILE A 36 -0.42 9.95 4.97
C ILE A 36 0.53 8.85 5.44
N GLU A 37 0.37 8.39 6.68
CA GLU A 37 1.21 7.33 7.24
C GLU A 37 1.07 6.00 6.46
N ALA A 38 -0.15 5.66 6.04
CA ALA A 38 -0.40 4.47 5.21
C ALA A 38 0.27 4.60 3.84
N ILE A 39 0.18 5.77 3.20
CA ILE A 39 0.81 6.03 1.89
C ILE A 39 2.34 5.88 1.99
N ILE A 40 2.96 6.46 3.03
CA ILE A 40 4.41 6.37 3.23
C ILE A 40 4.83 4.91 3.42
N ARG A 41 4.18 4.19 4.34
CA ARG A 41 4.49 2.78 4.63
C ARG A 41 4.32 1.88 3.41
N LEU A 42 3.25 2.08 2.64
CA LEU A 42 3.03 1.34 1.39
C LEU A 42 4.11 1.66 0.36
N SER A 43 4.45 2.95 0.20
CA SER A 43 5.45 3.41 -0.77
C SER A 43 6.85 2.87 -0.44
N GLU A 44 7.24 2.90 0.84
CA GLU A 44 8.50 2.36 1.32
C GLU A 44 8.58 0.84 1.10
N SER A 45 7.51 0.12 1.46
CA SER A 45 7.43 -1.33 1.24
C SER A 45 7.63 -1.67 -0.24
N LEU A 46 6.92 -0.99 -1.15
CA LEU A 46 7.02 -1.22 -2.59
C LEU A 46 8.42 -0.94 -3.17
N ARG A 47 9.19 -0.01 -2.58
CA ARG A 47 10.57 0.28 -3.02
C ARG A 47 11.55 -0.85 -2.70
N THR A 48 11.24 -1.67 -1.70
CA THR A 48 12.09 -2.80 -1.29
C THR A 48 11.77 -4.11 -2.01
N VAL A 49 10.72 -4.11 -2.85
CA VAL A 49 10.37 -5.23 -3.70
C VAL A 49 11.33 -5.25 -4.89
N ASN A 50 12.44 -5.98 -4.74
CA ASN A 50 13.55 -6.02 -5.70
C ASN A 50 13.18 -6.61 -7.07
N HIS A 51 12.05 -7.32 -7.19
CA HIS A 51 11.60 -7.93 -8.43
C HIS A 51 10.09 -8.23 -8.36
N ILE A 52 9.29 -7.63 -9.25
CA ILE A 52 7.87 -8.02 -9.44
C ILE A 52 7.81 -8.89 -10.69
N GLU A 53 8.27 -10.13 -10.60
CA GLU A 53 7.87 -11.19 -11.53
C GLU A 53 6.81 -12.06 -10.85
N GLY A 54 5.61 -12.11 -11.44
CA GLY A 54 4.55 -12.96 -10.93
C GLY A 54 3.17 -12.69 -11.52
N HIS A 55 2.49 -13.76 -11.91
CA HIS A 55 1.08 -13.76 -12.30
C HIS A 55 0.19 -13.46 -11.08
N TYR A 56 0.01 -12.17 -10.77
CA TYR A 56 -0.88 -11.65 -9.72
C TYR A 56 -2.37 -12.00 -9.94
N GLN A 57 -2.69 -12.72 -11.00
CA GLN A 57 -4.02 -13.20 -11.36
C GLN A 57 -4.65 -14.08 -10.25
N GLN A 58 -3.86 -14.71 -9.38
CA GLN A 58 -4.36 -15.47 -8.22
C GLN A 58 -4.82 -14.59 -7.05
N LEU A 59 -4.43 -13.31 -7.01
CA LEU A 59 -4.85 -12.36 -5.98
C LEU A 59 -6.22 -11.71 -6.29
N LEU A 60 -6.77 -11.96 -7.49
CA LEU A 60 -8.03 -11.36 -7.97
C LEU A 60 -9.25 -12.29 -7.87
N THR A 61 -9.07 -13.56 -7.51
CA THR A 61 -10.15 -14.57 -7.59
C THR A 61 -11.16 -14.56 -6.44
N LYS A 62 -11.11 -13.57 -5.54
CA LYS A 62 -11.98 -13.53 -4.36
C LYS A 62 -12.60 -12.15 -4.07
N TYR A 63 -12.94 -11.43 -5.13
CA TYR A 63 -13.96 -10.38 -5.11
C TYR A 63 -15.05 -10.72 -6.12
#